data_AF-A0A6F8Z0E3-F1
#
_entry.id   AF-A0A6F8Z0E3-F1
#
_cell.length_a   1.000
_cell.length_b   1.000
_cell.length_c   1.000
_cell.angle_alpha   90.00
_cell.angle_beta   90.00
_cell.angle_gamma   90.00
#
_symmetry.space_group_name_H-M   'P 1'
#
loop_
_entity.id
_entity.type
_entity.pdbx_description
1 polymer ?
#
loop_
_entity_poly.entity_id
_entity_poly.type
_entity_poly.pdbx_seq_one_letter_code
_entity_poly.pdbx_strand_id
1 'polypeptide(L)'
;MLRGGAPVEDVGAFIDASRGENEYRGIELGYRHGDSPVICHEDAPEPVWTPHAYTPTTWPGGRPPSVLLDGGRSIYDRFAASFTLVDFAGDGRATPLLEAAAAQGVPLRHTVVADARARRVWERDLVLLRPDHHVAWRANTAPPDPAAVVRRVRGAA
;
A
#
# COMPACT_ATOMS: atom_id res chain seq x y z
N MET A 1 -50.61 18.59 0.41
CA MET A 1 -49.41 17.87 -0.07
C MET A 1 -48.79 17.12 1.11
N LEU A 2 -48.82 15.78 1.00
CA LEU A 2 -48.16 14.72 1.80
C LEU A 2 -48.37 14.72 3.34
N ARG A 3 -49.43 14.02 3.78
CA ARG A 3 -49.67 13.62 5.19
C ARG A 3 -49.49 12.11 5.46
N GLY A 4 -49.08 11.32 4.46
CA GLY A 4 -48.69 9.93 4.63
C GLY A 4 -47.19 9.82 4.49
N GLY A 5 -46.49 9.37 5.52
CA GLY A 5 -45.08 9.00 5.41
C GLY A 5 -44.89 7.86 4.39
N ALA A 6 -43.66 7.69 3.90
CA ALA A 6 -43.34 6.51 3.10
C ALA A 6 -43.48 5.23 3.95
N PRO A 7 -43.85 4.08 3.34
CA PRO A 7 -43.76 2.78 3.99
C PRO A 7 -42.39 2.55 4.63
N VAL A 8 -42.36 1.85 5.77
CA VAL A 8 -41.10 1.57 6.49
C VAL A 8 -40.14 0.78 5.61
N GLU A 9 -40.66 -0.09 4.75
CA GLU A 9 -39.87 -0.86 3.78
C GLU A 9 -39.16 0.05 2.78
N ASP A 10 -39.84 1.08 2.27
CA ASP A 10 -39.28 2.04 1.31
C ASP A 10 -38.20 2.91 1.96
N VAL A 11 -38.43 3.35 3.21
CA VAL A 11 -37.42 4.07 4.00
C VAL A 11 -36.20 3.18 4.27
N GLY A 12 -36.41 1.91 4.62
CA GLY A 12 -35.33 0.94 4.83
C GLY A 12 -34.49 0.73 3.57
N ALA A 13 -35.14 0.50 2.43
CA ALA A 13 -34.46 0.33 1.14
C ALA A 13 -33.65 1.58 0.74
N PHE A 14 -34.19 2.78 0.99
CA PHE A 14 -33.46 4.03 0.74
C PHE A 14 -32.21 4.17 1.63
N ILE A 15 -32.34 3.87 2.93
CA ILE A 15 -31.21 3.91 3.87
C ILE A 15 -30.13 2.92 3.42
N ASP A 16 -30.52 1.68 3.09
CA ASP A 16 -29.57 0.65 2.66
C ASP A 16 -28.87 1.04 1.34
N ALA A 17 -29.58 1.64 0.39
CA ALA A 17 -28.99 2.16 -0.84
C ALA A 17 -28.10 3.41 -0.63
N SER A 18 -28.26 4.13 0.49
CA SER A 18 -27.57 5.38 0.79
C SER A 18 -26.48 5.24 1.86
N ARG A 19 -26.09 4.00 2.22
CA ARG A 19 -25.02 3.75 3.22
C ARG A 19 -23.66 4.31 2.82
N GLY A 20 -23.48 4.71 1.57
CA GLY A 20 -22.19 5.08 1.02
C GLY A 20 -21.49 6.25 1.68
N GLU A 21 -22.24 7.16 2.30
CA GLU A 21 -21.65 8.26 3.07
C GLU A 21 -20.79 7.76 4.25
N ASN A 22 -21.04 6.54 4.77
CA ASN A 22 -20.39 6.02 5.98
C ASN A 22 -19.66 4.67 5.77
N GLU A 23 -19.94 3.96 4.68
CA GLU A 23 -19.49 2.58 4.50
C GLU A 23 -18.62 2.36 3.25
N TYR A 24 -18.36 3.39 2.43
CA TYR A 24 -17.54 3.27 1.21
C TYR A 24 -16.04 3.25 1.51
N ARG A 25 -15.59 2.15 2.13
CA ARG A 25 -14.19 1.94 2.52
C ARG A 25 -13.23 1.95 1.35
N GLY A 26 -13.68 1.61 0.15
CA GLY A 26 -12.85 1.68 -1.05
C GLY A 26 -12.43 3.10 -1.40
N ILE A 27 -13.31 4.09 -1.20
CA ILE A 27 -12.99 5.52 -1.33
C ILE A 27 -11.97 5.94 -0.26
N GLU A 28 -12.26 5.61 1.00
CA GLU A 28 -11.46 6.06 2.13
C GLU A 28 -10.06 5.45 2.19
N LEU A 29 -9.95 4.15 1.84
CA LEU A 29 -8.78 3.33 2.14
C LEU A 29 -8.12 2.74 0.89
N GLY A 30 -8.85 2.67 -0.22
CA GLY A 30 -8.47 1.89 -1.40
C GLY A 30 -7.91 2.69 -2.57
N TYR A 31 -7.86 4.03 -2.49
CA TYR A 31 -7.33 4.86 -3.57
C TYR A 31 -5.84 4.55 -3.84
N ARG A 32 -5.41 4.76 -5.07
CA ARG A 32 -4.03 4.51 -5.52
C ARG A 32 -3.53 5.65 -6.40
N HIS A 33 -2.24 5.91 -6.34
CA HIS A 33 -1.55 6.86 -7.21
C HIS A 33 -1.14 6.22 -8.56
N GLY A 34 -2.13 5.72 -9.31
CA GLY A 34 -1.92 4.95 -10.55
C GLY A 34 -1.16 5.68 -11.66
N ASP A 35 -1.34 6.98 -11.82
CA ASP A 35 -0.67 7.74 -12.90
C ASP A 35 0.63 8.44 -12.46
N SER A 36 1.10 8.18 -11.24
CA SER A 36 2.23 8.92 -10.69
C SER A 36 3.56 8.54 -11.38
N PRO A 37 4.37 9.53 -11.81
CA PRO A 37 5.67 9.26 -12.40
C PRO A 37 6.73 8.81 -11.38
N VAL A 38 6.42 8.87 -10.07
CA VAL A 38 7.36 8.44 -9.00
C VAL A 38 7.02 7.06 -8.43
N ILE A 39 6.14 6.30 -9.10
CA ILE A 39 5.80 4.93 -8.73
C ILE A 39 6.30 3.98 -9.80
N CYS A 40 6.97 2.91 -9.37
CA CYS A 40 7.39 1.82 -10.25
C CYS A 40 6.20 0.87 -10.46
N HIS A 41 5.48 1.07 -11.57
CA HIS A 41 4.32 0.27 -11.95
C HIS A 41 4.72 -1.14 -12.37
N GLU A 42 3.83 -2.10 -12.14
CA GLU A 42 3.98 -3.48 -12.60
C GLU A 42 3.26 -3.66 -13.94
N ASP A 43 3.83 -4.47 -14.84
CA ASP A 43 3.19 -4.88 -16.10
C ASP A 43 2.11 -5.97 -15.91
N ALA A 44 1.45 -5.96 -14.74
CA ALA A 44 0.39 -6.88 -14.39
C ALA A 44 -0.94 -6.12 -14.23
N PRO A 45 -2.09 -6.80 -14.35
CA PRO A 45 -3.38 -6.15 -14.18
C PRO A 45 -3.54 -5.56 -12.78
N GLU A 46 -3.91 -4.28 -12.71
CA GLU A 46 -4.23 -3.62 -11.45
C GLU A 46 -5.40 -4.35 -10.73
N PRO A 47 -5.33 -4.56 -9.41
CA PRO A 47 -6.42 -5.16 -8.65
C PRO A 47 -7.68 -4.31 -8.74
N VAL A 48 -8.83 -4.96 -8.93
CA VAL A 48 -10.13 -4.30 -9.02
C VAL A 48 -10.35 -3.36 -7.83
N TRP A 49 -10.76 -2.13 -8.14
CA TRP A 49 -11.18 -1.15 -7.14
C TRP A 49 -12.68 -0.95 -7.22
N THR A 50 -13.33 -0.87 -6.05
CA THR A 50 -14.74 -0.50 -5.95
C THR A 50 -14.88 0.56 -4.87
N PRO A 51 -15.84 1.50 -4.96
CA PRO A 51 -16.10 2.46 -3.89
C PRO A 51 -16.46 1.80 -2.56
N HIS A 52 -17.22 0.71 -2.63
CA HIS A 52 -17.89 0.08 -1.49
C HIS A 52 -16.95 -0.74 -0.61
N ALA A 53 -15.94 -1.39 -1.19
CA ALA A 53 -15.11 -2.35 -0.48
C ALA A 53 -13.63 -2.01 -0.62
N TYR A 54 -12.91 -2.08 0.50
CA TYR A 54 -11.46 -2.05 0.54
C TYR A 54 -10.90 -3.48 0.53
N THR A 55 -10.09 -3.80 -0.47
CA THR A 55 -9.26 -4.99 -0.49
C THR A 55 -7.82 -4.58 -0.20
N PRO A 56 -7.23 -5.00 0.94
CA PRO A 56 -5.85 -4.67 1.26
C PRO A 56 -4.89 -5.26 0.22
N THR A 57 -3.95 -4.44 -0.25
CA THR A 57 -2.91 -4.87 -1.18
C THR A 57 -1.69 -3.96 -1.04
N THR A 58 -0.53 -4.45 -1.44
CA THR A 58 0.68 -3.64 -1.61
C THR A 58 0.85 -3.15 -3.04
N TRP A 59 -0.17 -3.26 -3.90
CA TRP A 59 -0.08 -2.78 -5.29
C TRP A 59 0.55 -1.37 -5.37
N PRO A 60 1.53 -1.14 -6.28
CA PRO A 60 2.20 0.14 -6.38
C PRO A 60 1.21 1.32 -6.46
N GLY A 61 1.46 2.33 -5.64
CA GLY A 61 0.62 3.51 -5.48
C GLY A 61 -0.48 3.40 -4.45
N GLY A 62 -0.77 2.21 -3.91
CA GLY A 62 -1.73 2.05 -2.83
C GLY A 62 -1.13 2.30 -1.44
N ARG A 63 -2.01 2.53 -0.47
CA ARG A 63 -1.65 2.51 0.94
C ARG A 63 -1.49 1.05 1.40
N PRO A 64 -0.36 0.66 2.02
CA PRO A 64 -0.09 -0.72 2.38
C PRO A 64 -1.07 -1.22 3.45
N PRO A 65 -1.32 -2.53 3.54
CA PRO A 65 -2.22 -3.10 4.54
C PRO A 65 -1.74 -2.84 5.97
N SER A 66 -2.65 -2.40 6.84
CA SER A 66 -2.41 -2.37 8.28
C SER A 66 -2.50 -3.78 8.85
N VAL A 67 -1.43 -4.23 9.47
CA VAL A 67 -1.35 -5.51 10.17
C VAL A 67 -0.69 -5.32 11.53
N LEU A 68 -1.19 -6.07 12.51
CA LEU A 68 -0.50 -6.25 13.78
C LEU A 68 0.53 -7.37 13.60
N LEU A 69 1.78 -7.09 13.92
CA LEU A 69 2.84 -8.09 13.94
C LEU A 69 2.74 -8.94 15.21
N ASP A 70 3.55 -10.00 15.27
CA ASP A 70 3.77 -10.74 16.52
C ASP A 70 4.09 -9.79 17.69
N GLY A 71 3.42 -10.00 18.82
CA GLY A 71 3.47 -9.10 19.98
C GLY A 71 2.51 -7.90 19.90
N GLY A 72 1.64 -7.83 18.90
CA GLY A 72 0.52 -6.89 18.83
C GLY A 72 0.90 -5.47 18.39
N ARG A 73 2.14 -5.24 17.95
CA ARG A 73 2.56 -3.92 17.45
C ARG A 73 2.14 -3.70 16.00
N SER A 74 1.87 -2.46 15.64
CA SER A 74 1.52 -2.12 14.26
C SER A 74 2.74 -2.24 13.36
N ILE A 75 2.56 -2.72 12.12
CA ILE A 75 3.62 -2.65 11.11
C ILE A 75 4.03 -1.20 10.81
N TYR A 76 3.11 -0.24 10.98
CA TYR A 76 3.39 1.19 10.78
C TYR A 76 4.42 1.74 11.77
N ASP A 77 4.58 1.11 12.94
CA ASP A 77 5.61 1.50 13.92
C ASP A 77 7.04 1.23 13.39
N ARG A 78 7.15 0.47 12.29
CA ARG A 78 8.43 0.21 11.61
C ARG A 78 8.80 1.29 10.60
N PHE A 79 7.84 2.11 10.17
CA PHE A 79 8.06 3.10 9.12
C PHE A 79 8.93 4.26 9.62
N ALA A 80 9.67 4.85 8.69
CA ALA A 80 10.40 6.10 8.92
C ALA A 80 9.63 7.27 8.30
N ALA A 81 9.99 8.49 8.71
CA ALA A 81 9.58 9.71 8.01
C ALA A 81 10.23 9.84 6.61
N SER A 82 11.23 9.00 6.31
CA SER A 82 11.86 8.86 5.00
C SER A 82 11.30 7.64 4.26
N PHE A 83 11.94 7.21 3.16
CA PHE A 83 11.62 5.93 2.56
C PHE A 83 11.83 4.78 3.54
N THR A 84 11.02 3.73 3.41
CA THR A 84 11.15 2.49 4.19
C THR A 84 11.11 1.29 3.26
N LEU A 85 12.12 0.43 3.31
CA LEU A 85 12.11 -0.89 2.67
C LEU A 85 11.72 -1.93 3.71
N VAL A 86 10.52 -2.50 3.55
CA VAL A 86 10.05 -3.64 4.33
C VAL A 86 10.54 -4.92 3.66
N ASP A 87 11.28 -5.71 4.41
CA ASP A 87 11.91 -6.94 3.96
C ASP A 87 11.39 -8.12 4.78
N PHE A 88 10.60 -8.98 4.15
CA PHE A 88 10.07 -10.19 4.76
C PHE A 88 10.96 -11.42 4.51
N ALA A 89 11.98 -11.31 3.65
CA ALA A 89 12.91 -12.41 3.39
C ALA A 89 14.07 -12.41 4.39
N GLY A 90 14.66 -11.24 4.65
CA GLY A 90 15.76 -11.08 5.61
C GLY A 90 17.04 -11.85 5.24
N ASP A 91 17.22 -12.20 3.97
CA ASP A 91 18.32 -13.04 3.48
C ASP A 91 19.37 -12.28 2.66
N GLY A 92 19.34 -10.96 2.72
CA GLY A 92 20.28 -10.08 2.01
C GLY A 92 19.87 -9.70 0.59
N ARG A 93 18.76 -10.23 0.05
CA ARG A 93 18.27 -9.80 -1.29
C ARG A 93 17.87 -8.32 -1.37
N ALA A 94 17.69 -7.66 -0.23
CA ALA A 94 17.45 -6.22 -0.15
C ALA A 94 18.70 -5.37 -0.43
N THR A 95 19.90 -5.92 -0.24
CA THR A 95 21.18 -5.19 -0.28
C THR A 95 21.37 -4.33 -1.53
N PRO A 96 21.11 -4.81 -2.76
CA PRO A 96 21.33 -3.98 -3.96
C PRO A 96 20.51 -2.69 -3.97
N LEU A 97 19.29 -2.71 -3.41
CA LEU A 97 18.43 -1.52 -3.33
C LEU A 97 18.90 -0.56 -2.23
N LEU A 98 19.41 -1.09 -1.11
CA LEU A 98 19.98 -0.30 -0.02
C LEU A 98 21.25 0.43 -0.49
N GLU A 99 22.15 -0.27 -1.18
CA GLU A 99 23.38 0.30 -1.74
C GLU A 99 23.07 1.38 -2.78
N ALA A 100 22.11 1.13 -3.68
CA ALA A 100 21.69 2.12 -4.67
C ALA A 100 21.05 3.37 -4.06
N ALA A 101 20.30 3.22 -2.98
CA ALA A 101 19.74 4.36 -2.23
C ALA A 101 20.84 5.18 -1.57
N ALA A 102 21.79 4.52 -0.91
CA ALA A 102 22.94 5.16 -0.28
C ALA A 102 23.81 5.91 -1.29
N ALA A 103 24.14 5.27 -2.43
CA ALA A 103 24.93 5.88 -3.50
C ALA A 103 24.27 7.13 -4.13
N GLN A 104 22.93 7.24 -4.05
CA GLN A 104 22.16 8.38 -4.52
C GLN A 104 21.76 9.36 -3.40
N GLY A 105 22.25 9.16 -2.18
CA GLY A 105 21.95 10.03 -1.04
C GLY A 105 20.49 10.01 -0.59
N VAL A 106 19.75 8.94 -0.88
CA VAL A 106 18.34 8.78 -0.50
C VAL A 106 18.25 8.15 0.89
N PRO A 107 17.67 8.84 1.90
CA PRO A 107 17.45 8.24 3.21
C PRO A 107 16.42 7.10 3.12
N LEU A 108 16.89 5.88 3.39
CA LEU A 108 16.09 4.65 3.30
C LEU A 108 16.26 3.84 4.59
N ARG A 109 15.17 3.66 5.36
CA ARG A 109 15.15 2.72 6.48
C ARG A 109 14.93 1.31 5.95
N HIS A 110 15.79 0.37 6.33
CA HIS A 110 15.55 -1.06 6.15
C HIS A 110 14.89 -1.64 7.40
N THR A 111 13.81 -2.41 7.24
CA THR A 111 13.19 -3.13 8.34
C THR A 111 12.89 -4.56 7.94
N VAL A 112 13.46 -5.51 8.68
CA VAL A 112 13.16 -6.93 8.52
C VAL A 112 11.93 -7.28 9.35
N VAL A 113 10.93 -7.89 8.71
CA VAL A 113 9.67 -8.33 9.32
C VAL A 113 9.54 -9.84 9.19
N ALA A 114 9.96 -10.56 10.22
CA ALA A 114 9.85 -12.01 10.32
C ALA A 114 8.45 -12.43 10.83
N ASP A 115 7.40 -12.17 10.05
CA ASP A 115 6.03 -12.58 10.35
C ASP A 115 5.36 -13.15 9.09
N ALA A 116 5.12 -14.46 9.09
CA ALA A 116 4.58 -15.16 7.93
C ALA A 116 3.15 -14.73 7.58
N ARG A 117 2.36 -14.29 8.57
CA ARG A 117 0.99 -13.81 8.33
C ARG A 117 1.02 -12.44 7.67
N ALA A 118 1.84 -11.53 8.18
CA ALA A 118 2.06 -10.22 7.57
C ALA A 118 2.58 -10.37 6.13
N ARG A 119 3.55 -11.26 5.90
CA ARG A 119 4.08 -11.56 4.57
C ARG A 119 3.00 -12.06 3.60
N ARG A 120 2.07 -12.91 4.05
CA ARG A 120 0.95 -13.36 3.19
C ARG A 120 0.06 -12.20 2.78
N VAL A 121 -0.29 -11.30 3.70
CA VAL A 121 -1.11 -10.12 3.43
C VAL A 121 -0.38 -9.12 2.53
N TRP A 122 0.94 -8.98 2.67
CA TRP A 122 1.75 -8.02 1.91
C TRP A 122 2.22 -8.55 0.54
N GLU A 123 1.99 -9.82 0.23
CA GLU A 123 2.15 -10.48 -1.08
C GLU A 123 3.58 -10.53 -1.67
N ARG A 124 4.52 -9.71 -1.19
CA ARG A 124 5.90 -9.61 -1.70
C ARG A 124 6.95 -9.67 -0.60
N ASP A 125 8.13 -10.13 -0.96
CA ASP A 125 9.27 -10.22 -0.02
C ASP A 125 9.86 -8.84 0.28
N LEU A 126 9.97 -7.98 -0.75
CA LEU A 126 10.49 -6.63 -0.64
C LEU A 126 9.40 -5.64 -1.03
N VAL A 127 9.12 -4.66 -0.17
CA VAL A 127 8.16 -3.58 -0.44
C VAL A 127 8.77 -2.25 -0.02
N LEU A 128 8.95 -1.35 -0.99
CA LEU A 128 9.47 -0.01 -0.80
C LEU A 128 8.33 0.98 -0.63
N LEU A 129 8.35 1.69 0.49
CA LEU A 129 7.38 2.71 0.88
C LEU A 129 7.98 4.10 0.76
N ARG A 130 7.16 5.03 0.30
CA ARG A 130 7.42 6.47 0.30
C ARG A 130 7.34 7.08 1.70
N PRO A 131 7.85 8.31 1.89
CA PRO A 131 7.64 9.10 3.10
C PRO A 131 6.17 9.32 3.50
N ASP A 132 5.23 9.28 2.55
CA ASP A 132 3.78 9.34 2.78
C ASP A 132 3.15 7.95 2.99
N HIS A 133 3.98 6.94 3.21
CA HIS A 133 3.64 5.53 3.43
C HIS A 133 2.96 4.82 2.27
N HIS A 134 2.88 5.39 1.06
CA HIS A 134 2.38 4.66 -0.10
C HIS A 134 3.45 3.74 -0.69
N VAL A 135 3.02 2.61 -1.26
CA VAL A 135 3.94 1.69 -1.93
C VAL A 135 4.47 2.33 -3.21
N ALA A 136 5.79 2.42 -3.35
CA ALA A 136 6.42 2.91 -4.58
C ALA A 136 6.94 1.78 -5.48
N TRP A 137 7.31 0.64 -4.89
CA TRP A 137 7.82 -0.51 -5.61
C TRP A 137 7.70 -1.77 -4.74
N ARG A 138 7.59 -2.94 -5.35
CA ARG A 138 7.62 -4.24 -4.66
C ARG A 138 8.15 -5.34 -5.56
N ALA A 139 8.76 -6.38 -4.99
CA ALA A 139 9.15 -7.61 -5.70
C ALA A 139 9.47 -8.75 -4.72
N ASN A 140 9.66 -9.96 -5.24
CA ASN A 140 10.18 -11.08 -4.44
C ASN A 140 11.73 -11.16 -4.48
N THR A 141 12.37 -10.46 -5.40
CA THR A 141 13.83 -10.46 -5.59
C THR A 141 14.34 -9.04 -5.75
N ALA A 142 15.67 -8.85 -5.69
CA ALA A 142 16.28 -7.59 -6.06
C ALA A 142 15.87 -7.18 -7.49
N PRO A 143 15.65 -5.88 -7.77
CA PRO A 143 15.41 -5.41 -9.12
C PRO A 143 16.68 -5.53 -9.97
N PRO A 144 16.55 -5.72 -11.30
CA PRO A 144 17.70 -5.82 -12.20
C PRO A 144 18.49 -4.50 -12.28
N ASP A 145 17.83 -3.35 -12.13
CA ASP A 145 18.46 -2.03 -11.98
C ASP A 145 17.94 -1.34 -10.71
N PRO A 146 18.58 -1.57 -9.54
CA PRO A 146 18.20 -0.90 -8.30
C PRO A 146 18.38 0.61 -8.36
N ALA A 147 19.35 1.11 -9.14
CA ALA A 147 19.59 2.53 -9.28
C ALA A 147 18.44 3.22 -10.04
N ALA A 148 17.86 2.58 -11.06
CA ALA A 148 16.67 3.07 -11.75
C ALA A 148 15.45 3.14 -10.83
N VAL A 149 15.21 2.13 -9.99
CA VAL A 149 14.14 2.17 -8.99
C VAL A 149 14.30 3.39 -8.10
N VAL A 150 15.50 3.59 -7.54
CA VAL A 150 15.79 4.74 -6.67
C VAL A 150 15.64 6.08 -7.40
N ARG A 151 16.12 6.21 -8.65
CA ARG A 151 15.93 7.42 -9.48
C ARG A 151 14.46 7.74 -9.67
N ARG A 152 13.64 6.73 -9.98
CA ARG A 152 12.21 6.91 -10.21
C ARG A 152 11.47 7.36 -8.96
N VAL A 153 11.65 6.67 -7.83
CA VAL A 153 10.89 6.97 -6.61
C VAL A 153 11.25 8.31 -5.98
N ARG A 154 12.42 8.87 -6.29
CA ARG A 154 12.83 10.23 -5.88
C ARG A 154 12.50 11.33 -6.91
N GLY A 155 11.82 10.99 -8.00
CA GLY A 155 11.44 11.96 -9.05
C GLY A 155 12.60 12.45 -9.92
N ALA A 156 13.58 11.58 -10.19
CA ALA A 156 14.75 11.88 -11.01
C ALA A 156 14.97 10.83 -12.12
N ALA A 157 13.87 10.26 -12.63
CA ALA A 157 13.86 9.36 -13.79
C ALA A 157 13.81 10.13 -15.10
#